data_AF-A0A4R9B7T6-F1
#
_entry.id   AF-A0A4R9B7T6-F1
#
_cell.length_a   1.000
_cell.length_b   1.000
_cell.length_c   1.000
_cell.angle_alpha   90.00
_cell.angle_beta   90.00
_cell.angle_gamma   90.00
#
_symmetry.space_group_name_H-M   'P 1'
#
loop_
_entity.id
_entity.type
_entity.pdbx_description
1 polymer ?
#
loop_
_entity_poly.entity_id
_entity_poly.type
_entity_poly.pdbx_seq_one_letter_code
_entity_poly.pdbx_strand_id
1 'polypeptide(L)'
;MSGTVLPWFLDAHVHLALIDPSALAAGGIARVVDLGGWTPEPGGTAASGTGSSPLAVAHAGQFLAAPGGYPGAQSWAPAGSVCEVAAAEDAAAAVDRQLAGGASVIKVTLNSVAGPVLGTDVLAAIIARAHERSTPVVAHAEGVGQAVRAFIAGVDVLAHTPFSERLVDELVDAMAGQMTWISTLDIHGWGEPTDDFARASDNLRRFHAHGGRVLYGTDLGNGPLPLGLNRREIDALLRIGMSPDEVLGALTSAFPAAGSASANAHGTVSVIPGERPTDPAGFAEWVCTARALSRSELEEYV
;
A
#
# COMPACT_ATOMS: atom_id res chain seq x y z
N MET A 1 -0.52 -28.53 -16.78
CA MET A 1 0.39 -27.60 -17.51
C MET A 1 1.63 -27.30 -16.68
N SER A 2 2.75 -26.82 -17.25
CA SER A 2 3.87 -26.29 -16.44
C SER A 2 3.53 -24.88 -15.94
N GLY A 3 3.78 -24.60 -14.67
CA GLY A 3 3.51 -23.30 -14.08
C GLY A 3 4.05 -23.19 -12.66
N THR A 4 4.18 -21.96 -12.16
CA THR A 4 4.60 -21.68 -10.80
C THR A 4 3.38 -21.34 -9.94
N VAL A 5 3.27 -21.97 -8.77
CA VAL A 5 2.24 -21.66 -7.77
C VAL A 5 2.90 -20.98 -6.59
N LEU A 6 2.38 -19.81 -6.21
CA LEU A 6 2.89 -18.98 -5.12
C LEU A 6 1.75 -18.65 -4.14
N PRO A 7 2.08 -18.17 -2.93
CA PRO A 7 1.11 -17.41 -2.14
C PRO A 7 0.47 -16.31 -3.01
N TRP A 8 -0.75 -15.93 -2.67
CA TRP A 8 -1.48 -14.85 -3.33
C TRP A 8 -0.63 -13.58 -3.46
N PHE A 9 -0.87 -12.81 -4.52
CA PHE A 9 -0.24 -11.50 -4.67
C PHE A 9 -1.04 -10.40 -3.99
N LEU A 10 -0.31 -9.50 -3.35
CA LEU A 10 -0.73 -8.31 -2.66
C LEU A 10 -0.42 -7.08 -3.51
N ASP A 11 -1.39 -6.18 -3.66
CA ASP A 11 -1.12 -4.76 -3.90
C ASP A 11 -1.29 -3.99 -2.58
N ALA A 12 -0.19 -3.50 -2.03
CA ALA A 12 -0.18 -2.87 -0.70
C ALA A 12 -0.69 -1.42 -0.69
N HIS A 13 -1.11 -0.87 -1.83
CA HIS A 13 -1.67 0.47 -1.90
C HIS A 13 -2.68 0.59 -3.04
N VAL A 14 -3.95 0.55 -2.69
CA VAL A 14 -5.07 0.82 -3.63
C VAL A 14 -6.09 1.76 -3.01
N HIS A 15 -6.99 2.27 -3.84
CA HIS A 15 -8.17 3.04 -3.48
C HIS A 15 -9.41 2.40 -4.10
N LEU A 16 -10.04 1.46 -3.39
CA LEU A 16 -11.12 0.64 -3.96
C LEU A 16 -12.38 1.46 -4.32
N ALA A 17 -12.61 2.59 -3.65
CA ALA A 17 -13.71 3.50 -3.98
C ALA A 17 -13.61 4.13 -5.38
N LEU A 18 -12.44 4.04 -6.03
CA LEU A 18 -12.14 4.69 -7.31
C LEU A 18 -12.12 3.71 -8.49
N ILE A 19 -12.30 2.42 -8.26
CA ILE A 19 -12.19 1.37 -9.28
C ILE A 19 -13.31 0.33 -9.15
N ASP A 20 -13.51 -0.46 -10.21
CA ASP A 20 -14.20 -1.75 -10.11
C ASP A 20 -13.18 -2.85 -9.78
N PRO A 21 -13.24 -3.47 -8.58
CA PRO A 21 -12.27 -4.48 -8.17
C PRO A 21 -12.47 -5.85 -8.82
N SER A 22 -13.55 -6.08 -9.57
CA SER A 22 -13.91 -7.40 -10.12
C SER A 22 -12.83 -8.02 -11.01
N ALA A 23 -12.01 -7.20 -11.65
CA ALA A 23 -10.92 -7.64 -12.52
C ALA A 23 -9.60 -7.97 -11.80
N LEU A 24 -9.44 -7.64 -10.50
CA LEU A 24 -8.15 -7.77 -9.80
C LEU A 24 -7.64 -9.21 -9.73
N ALA A 25 -8.53 -10.17 -9.44
CA ALA A 25 -8.18 -11.59 -9.37
C ALA A 25 -7.69 -12.13 -10.73
N ALA A 26 -8.38 -11.75 -11.82
CA ALA A 26 -7.95 -12.07 -13.17
C ALA A 26 -6.64 -11.36 -13.56
N GLY A 27 -6.32 -10.23 -12.91
CA GLY A 27 -5.04 -9.53 -13.00
C GLY A 27 -3.94 -10.06 -12.06
N GLY A 28 -4.19 -11.16 -11.36
CA GLY A 28 -3.23 -11.83 -10.47
C GLY A 28 -3.22 -11.34 -9.03
N ILE A 29 -4.00 -10.31 -8.69
CA ILE A 29 -4.07 -9.72 -7.35
C ILE A 29 -5.22 -10.36 -6.56
N ALA A 30 -4.88 -11.03 -5.46
CA ALA A 30 -5.85 -11.64 -4.55
C ALA A 30 -5.90 -10.98 -3.16
N ARG A 31 -4.98 -10.04 -2.89
CA ARG A 31 -5.01 -9.20 -1.70
C ARG A 31 -4.75 -7.76 -2.02
N VAL A 32 -5.42 -6.89 -1.28
CA VAL A 32 -5.13 -5.47 -1.34
C VAL A 32 -5.14 -4.83 0.05
N VAL A 33 -4.37 -3.75 0.20
CA VAL A 33 -4.56 -2.79 1.29
C VAL A 33 -5.17 -1.53 0.71
N ASP A 34 -6.44 -1.31 1.05
CA ASP A 34 -7.21 -0.13 0.66
C ASP A 34 -6.90 1.01 1.64
N LEU A 35 -6.05 1.95 1.19
CA LEU A 35 -5.45 2.99 2.04
C LEU A 35 -6.25 4.30 2.05
N GLY A 36 -7.51 4.26 1.66
CA GLY A 36 -8.47 5.33 1.92
C GLY A 36 -9.52 5.49 0.83
N GLY A 37 -10.55 6.27 1.14
CA GLY A 37 -11.65 6.56 0.20
C GLY A 37 -13.02 6.09 0.67
N TRP A 38 -13.12 5.48 1.86
CA TRP A 38 -14.38 5.00 2.42
C TRP A 38 -14.72 5.67 3.75
N THR A 39 -16.02 5.92 3.95
CA THR A 39 -16.59 6.43 5.20
C THR A 39 -17.12 5.26 6.03
N PRO A 40 -16.67 5.05 7.28
CA PRO A 40 -17.26 4.12 8.22
C PRO A 40 -18.75 4.31 8.41
N GLU A 41 -19.57 3.37 7.92
CA GLU A 41 -20.97 3.25 8.32
C GLU A 41 -21.07 2.32 9.55
N PRO A 42 -21.71 2.73 10.66
CA PRO A 42 -21.89 1.88 11.83
C PRO A 42 -22.65 0.59 11.47
N GLY A 43 -21.96 -0.56 11.56
CA GLY A 43 -22.53 -1.87 11.18
C GLY A 43 -22.54 -2.15 9.67
N GLY A 44 -22.05 -1.21 8.84
CA GLY A 44 -21.73 -1.47 7.44
C GLY A 44 -20.43 -2.24 7.37
N THR A 45 -20.48 -3.48 6.88
CA THR A 45 -19.27 -4.21 6.51
C THR A 45 -18.60 -3.44 5.37
N ALA A 46 -17.40 -2.89 5.59
CA ALA A 46 -16.51 -2.43 4.50
C ALA A 46 -16.59 -3.47 3.40
N ALA A 47 -17.07 -3.09 2.21
CA ALA A 47 -17.61 -3.95 1.16
C ALA A 47 -17.01 -5.37 1.14
N SER A 48 -17.44 -6.20 2.08
CA SER A 48 -17.20 -7.62 2.06
C SER A 48 -18.21 -8.04 1.04
N GLY A 49 -17.76 -8.11 -0.23
CA GLY A 49 -18.61 -8.37 -1.36
C GLY A 49 -19.66 -9.39 -0.96
N THR A 50 -20.93 -9.07 -1.16
CA THR A 50 -22.05 -9.96 -0.87
C THR A 50 -22.11 -11.10 -1.90
N GLY A 51 -20.94 -11.65 -2.23
CA GLY A 51 -20.64 -12.67 -3.20
C GLY A 51 -19.28 -13.27 -2.90
N SER A 52 -19.01 -14.43 -3.48
CA SER A 52 -17.78 -15.23 -3.40
C SER A 52 -16.53 -14.51 -3.97
N SER A 53 -16.28 -13.25 -3.63
CA SER A 53 -15.11 -12.51 -4.10
C SER A 53 -13.85 -13.12 -3.47
N PRO A 54 -12.90 -13.61 -4.28
CA PRO A 54 -11.65 -14.20 -3.77
C PRO A 54 -10.66 -13.15 -3.23
N LEU A 55 -11.03 -11.86 -3.24
CA LEU A 55 -10.18 -10.74 -2.85
C LEU A 55 -10.22 -10.51 -1.33
N ALA A 56 -9.08 -10.73 -0.67
CA ALA A 56 -8.92 -10.40 0.74
C ALA A 56 -8.43 -8.95 0.92
N VAL A 57 -9.16 -8.16 1.70
CA VAL A 57 -8.90 -6.73 1.83
C VAL A 57 -8.56 -6.35 3.27
N ALA A 58 -7.49 -5.58 3.44
CA ALA A 58 -7.26 -4.77 4.64
C ALA A 58 -7.66 -3.32 4.33
N HIS A 59 -8.41 -2.67 5.22
CA HIS A 59 -8.94 -1.32 4.97
C HIS A 59 -8.43 -0.33 6.01
N ALA A 60 -8.13 0.89 5.56
CA ALA A 60 -7.79 2.00 6.45
C ALA A 60 -9.01 2.80 6.95
N GLY A 61 -10.11 2.77 6.21
CA GLY A 61 -11.22 3.71 6.42
C GLY A 61 -10.89 5.10 5.89
N GLN A 62 -11.13 6.13 6.70
CA GLN A 62 -10.86 7.52 6.33
C GLN A 62 -9.37 7.86 6.48
N PHE A 63 -8.92 8.83 5.70
CA PHE A 63 -7.65 9.52 5.94
C PHE A 63 -7.76 10.35 7.23
N LEU A 64 -6.91 10.09 8.22
CA LEU A 64 -6.75 10.98 9.37
C LEU A 64 -5.82 12.14 8.98
N ALA A 65 -6.37 13.35 8.93
CA ALA A 65 -5.67 14.52 8.42
C ALA A 65 -5.82 15.71 9.36
N ALA A 66 -4.97 16.73 9.21
CA ALA A 66 -5.26 18.03 9.82
C ALA A 66 -6.52 18.65 9.19
N PRO A 67 -7.20 19.57 9.90
CA PRO A 67 -8.25 20.38 9.31
C PRO A 67 -7.79 21.09 8.02
N GLY A 68 -8.54 20.90 6.93
CA GLY A 68 -8.20 21.40 5.59
C GLY A 68 -7.02 20.68 4.91
N GLY A 69 -6.53 19.59 5.49
CA GLY A 69 -5.40 18.82 4.97
C GLY A 69 -5.74 17.90 3.79
N TYR A 70 -4.70 17.34 3.17
CA TYR A 70 -4.83 16.37 2.10
C TYR A 70 -5.53 15.06 2.57
N PRO A 71 -6.38 14.42 1.75
CA PRO A 71 -6.78 14.81 0.40
C PRO A 71 -8.09 15.61 0.31
N GLY A 72 -8.56 16.27 1.39
CA GLY A 72 -9.94 16.77 1.48
C GLY A 72 -10.41 17.74 0.38
N ALA A 73 -9.48 18.47 -0.25
CA ALA A 73 -9.76 19.38 -1.36
C ALA A 73 -9.55 18.77 -2.77
N GLN A 74 -9.11 17.51 -2.86
CA GLN A 74 -8.78 16.86 -4.12
C GLN A 74 -10.05 16.38 -4.83
N SER A 75 -10.15 16.62 -6.13
CA SER A 75 -11.34 16.27 -6.93
C SER A 75 -11.56 14.76 -7.05
N TRP A 76 -10.51 13.96 -6.89
CA TRP A 76 -10.59 12.49 -6.91
C TRP A 76 -11.04 11.92 -5.56
N ALA A 77 -10.95 12.67 -4.47
CA ALA A 77 -11.25 12.18 -3.14
C ALA A 77 -12.77 12.07 -2.92
N PRO A 78 -13.31 10.89 -2.57
CA PRO A 78 -14.73 10.76 -2.28
C PRO A 78 -15.16 11.65 -1.10
N ALA A 79 -16.39 12.16 -1.15
CA ALA A 79 -16.96 12.91 -0.03
C ALA A 79 -16.98 12.05 1.24
N GLY A 80 -16.53 12.62 2.37
CA GLY A 80 -16.43 11.89 3.64
C GLY A 80 -15.18 11.01 3.78
N SER A 81 -14.27 10.99 2.79
CA SER A 81 -13.03 10.19 2.87
C SER A 81 -12.02 10.68 3.92
N VAL A 82 -12.20 11.87 4.49
CA VAL A 82 -11.28 12.48 5.46
C VAL A 82 -11.93 12.64 6.83
N CYS A 83 -11.22 12.22 7.87
CA CYS A 83 -11.52 12.53 9.26
C CYS A 83 -10.49 13.55 9.74
N GLU A 84 -10.91 14.81 9.87
CA GLU A 84 -10.06 15.87 10.37
C GLU A 84 -9.84 15.71 11.89
N VAL A 85 -8.59 15.81 12.33
CA VAL A 85 -8.18 15.73 13.73
C VAL A 85 -7.43 17.00 14.09
N ALA A 86 -8.09 17.90 14.82
CA ALA A 86 -7.58 19.22 15.13
C ALA A 86 -6.69 19.25 16.39
N ALA A 87 -7.00 18.39 17.36
CA ALA A 87 -6.36 18.39 18.67
C ALA A 87 -5.98 16.97 19.11
N ALA A 88 -4.99 16.85 19.99
CA ALA A 88 -4.47 15.57 20.45
C ALA A 88 -5.52 14.78 21.25
N GLU A 89 -6.41 15.48 21.95
CA GLU A 89 -7.51 14.88 22.73
C GLU A 89 -8.53 14.15 21.84
N ASP A 90 -8.67 14.55 20.58
CA ASP A 90 -9.59 13.95 19.61
C ASP A 90 -9.00 12.71 18.91
N ALA A 91 -7.67 12.54 18.97
CA ALA A 91 -6.95 11.49 18.25
C ALA A 91 -7.47 10.09 18.60
N ALA A 92 -7.73 9.83 19.88
CA ALA A 92 -8.17 8.52 20.33
C ALA A 92 -9.53 8.14 19.73
N ALA A 93 -10.47 9.09 19.74
CA ALA A 93 -11.81 8.90 19.18
C ALA A 93 -11.76 8.76 17.65
N ALA A 94 -10.87 9.49 16.97
CA ALA A 94 -10.70 9.38 15.52
C ALA A 94 -10.21 7.98 15.10
N VAL A 95 -9.18 7.46 15.78
CA VAL A 95 -8.66 6.09 15.55
C VAL A 95 -9.72 5.05 15.87
N ASP A 96 -10.35 5.13 17.05
CA ASP A 96 -11.34 4.15 17.48
C ASP A 96 -12.55 4.09 16.55
N ARG A 97 -12.94 5.22 15.93
CA ARG A 97 -13.99 5.26 14.91
C ARG A 97 -13.62 4.47 13.66
N GLN A 98 -12.38 4.57 13.18
CA GLN A 98 -11.94 3.79 12.02
C GLN A 98 -11.98 2.29 12.35
N LEU A 99 -11.47 1.91 13.52
CA LEU A 99 -11.46 0.52 13.97
C LEU A 99 -12.87 -0.04 14.19
N ALA A 100 -13.79 0.76 14.74
CA ALA A 100 -15.19 0.38 14.86
C ALA A 100 -15.89 0.21 13.49
N GLY A 101 -15.39 0.92 12.46
CA GLY A 101 -15.76 0.74 11.06
C GLY A 101 -15.12 -0.47 10.37
N GLY A 102 -14.32 -1.27 11.08
CA GLY A 102 -13.64 -2.44 10.52
C GLY A 102 -12.27 -2.16 9.91
N ALA A 103 -11.70 -0.97 10.12
CA ALA A 103 -10.33 -0.70 9.69
C ALA A 103 -9.34 -1.64 10.40
N SER A 104 -8.39 -2.19 9.63
CA SER A 104 -7.31 -3.06 10.11
C SER A 104 -5.93 -2.39 10.00
N VAL A 105 -5.92 -1.15 9.53
CA VAL A 105 -4.77 -0.25 9.43
C VAL A 105 -5.28 1.19 9.65
N ILE A 106 -4.43 2.10 10.13
CA ILE A 106 -4.74 3.52 10.24
C ILE A 106 -3.95 4.28 9.18
N LYS A 107 -4.62 5.12 8.38
CA LYS A 107 -3.94 6.00 7.41
C LYS A 107 -3.90 7.43 7.93
N VAL A 108 -2.70 8.02 7.96
CA VAL A 108 -2.48 9.44 8.23
C VAL A 108 -1.94 10.17 7.01
N THR A 109 -2.17 11.48 6.93
CA THR A 109 -1.63 12.31 5.85
C THR A 109 -0.73 13.43 6.38
N LEU A 110 0.46 13.51 5.79
CA LEU A 110 1.52 14.48 6.03
C LEU A 110 1.93 15.05 4.66
N ASN A 111 1.00 15.72 3.98
CA ASN A 111 1.24 16.39 2.71
C ASN A 111 1.31 17.91 2.91
N SER A 112 2.52 18.45 3.08
CA SER A 112 2.71 19.90 3.25
C SER A 112 2.71 20.68 1.94
N VAL A 113 2.67 20.00 0.78
CA VAL A 113 2.58 20.63 -0.55
C VAL A 113 1.12 20.95 -0.89
N ALA A 114 0.19 20.10 -0.45
CA ALA A 114 -1.23 20.19 -0.80
C ALA A 114 -2.16 20.61 0.37
N GLY A 115 -1.61 21.03 1.52
CA GLY A 115 -2.41 21.57 2.62
C GLY A 115 -1.70 21.56 3.98
N PRO A 116 -2.41 21.92 5.05
CA PRO A 116 -1.95 21.71 6.42
C PRO A 116 -1.69 20.24 6.73
N VAL A 117 -0.76 19.98 7.64
CA VAL A 117 -0.43 18.64 8.14
C VAL A 117 -0.72 18.54 9.63
N LEU A 118 -0.97 17.33 10.13
CA LEU A 118 -1.26 17.06 11.55
C LEU A 118 -0.22 17.75 12.46
N GLY A 119 -0.64 18.27 13.62
CA GLY A 119 0.28 18.75 14.66
C GLY A 119 1.17 17.62 15.20
N THR A 120 2.32 17.95 15.81
CA THR A 120 3.26 16.93 16.30
C THR A 120 2.67 16.12 17.45
N ASP A 121 1.98 16.80 18.36
CA ASP A 121 1.18 16.22 19.44
C ASP A 121 0.01 15.39 18.92
N VAL A 122 -0.73 15.89 17.92
CA VAL A 122 -1.85 15.16 17.30
C VAL A 122 -1.37 13.87 16.62
N LEU A 123 -0.30 13.95 15.82
CA LEU A 123 0.29 12.79 15.14
C LEU A 123 0.77 11.75 16.15
N ALA A 124 1.48 12.17 17.20
CA ALA A 124 1.94 11.27 18.25
C ALA A 124 0.76 10.60 18.98
N ALA A 125 -0.31 11.33 19.28
CA ALA A 125 -1.50 10.78 19.92
C ALA A 125 -2.24 9.77 19.04
N ILE A 126 -2.33 10.01 17.72
CA ILE A 126 -2.90 9.07 16.75
C ILE A 126 -2.08 7.78 16.73
N ILE A 127 -0.75 7.88 16.62
CA ILE A 127 0.15 6.71 16.55
C ILE A 127 0.10 5.93 17.86
N ALA A 128 0.18 6.62 19.00
CA ALA A 128 0.07 5.99 20.32
C ALA A 128 -1.24 5.20 20.43
N ARG A 129 -2.37 5.79 20.04
CA ARG A 129 -3.66 5.08 20.09
C ARG A 129 -3.69 3.89 19.13
N ALA A 130 -3.21 4.03 17.91
CA ALA A 130 -3.18 2.93 16.94
C ALA A 130 -2.37 1.74 17.50
N HIS A 131 -1.19 2.02 18.07
CA HIS A 131 -0.33 1.01 18.67
C HIS A 131 -0.91 0.38 19.94
N GLU A 132 -1.62 1.13 20.80
CA GLU A 132 -2.40 0.57 21.91
C GLU A 132 -3.44 -0.44 21.43
N ARG A 133 -4.00 -0.21 20.24
CA ARG A 133 -4.96 -1.10 19.57
C ARG A 133 -4.27 -2.17 18.71
N SER A 134 -2.94 -2.24 18.76
CA SER A 134 -2.09 -3.11 17.95
C SER A 134 -2.30 -2.94 16.44
N THR A 135 -2.77 -1.77 16.00
CA THR A 135 -3.05 -1.48 14.60
C THR A 135 -1.87 -0.69 13.99
N PRO A 136 -1.36 -1.11 12.82
CA PRO A 136 -0.30 -0.37 12.11
C PRO A 136 -0.77 1.00 11.64
N VAL A 137 0.17 1.94 11.51
CA VAL A 137 -0.04 3.25 10.91
C VAL A 137 0.71 3.36 9.59
N VAL A 138 0.00 3.80 8.56
CA VAL A 138 0.53 4.11 7.24
C VAL A 138 0.48 5.62 7.03
N ALA A 139 1.57 6.24 6.60
CA ALA A 139 1.60 7.66 6.29
C ALA A 139 1.74 7.93 4.79
N HIS A 140 0.93 8.87 4.28
CA HIS A 140 1.29 9.67 3.11
C HIS A 140 2.23 10.78 3.54
N ALA A 141 3.48 10.76 3.09
CA ALA A 141 4.49 11.74 3.46
C ALA A 141 5.01 12.48 2.22
N GLU A 142 4.53 13.70 2.02
CA GLU A 142 4.90 14.55 0.89
C GLU A 142 5.25 15.98 1.33
N GLY A 143 6.37 16.46 0.82
CA GLY A 143 7.03 17.69 1.23
C GLY A 143 8.29 17.41 2.04
N VAL A 144 9.24 18.33 1.93
CA VAL A 144 10.53 18.27 2.65
C VAL A 144 10.29 18.09 4.16
N GLY A 145 10.96 17.11 4.76
CA GLY A 145 10.91 16.79 6.18
C GLY A 145 9.74 15.89 6.61
N GLN A 146 8.73 15.64 5.76
CA GLN A 146 7.57 14.83 6.18
C GLN A 146 7.91 13.35 6.38
N ALA A 147 8.85 12.79 5.60
CA ALA A 147 9.31 11.41 5.81
C ALA A 147 10.06 11.23 7.14
N VAL A 148 10.96 12.17 7.47
CA VAL A 148 11.63 12.24 8.80
C VAL A 148 10.60 12.33 9.92
N ARG A 149 9.60 13.19 9.74
CA ARG A 149 8.57 13.41 10.75
C ARG A 149 7.74 12.15 11.01
N ALA A 150 7.35 11.44 9.95
CA ALA A 150 6.66 10.16 10.05
C ALA A 150 7.51 9.13 10.81
N PHE A 151 8.80 9.02 10.48
CA PHE A 151 9.72 8.11 11.15
C PHE A 151 9.89 8.42 12.63
N ILE A 152 10.18 9.69 12.99
CA ILE A 152 10.34 10.11 14.39
C ILE A 152 9.06 9.84 15.20
N ALA A 153 7.89 10.01 14.58
CA ALA A 153 6.62 9.80 15.25
C ALA A 153 6.27 8.32 15.46
N GLY A 154 7.00 7.39 14.84
CA GLY A 154 6.78 5.95 14.98
C GLY A 154 5.78 5.37 13.97
N VAL A 155 5.65 5.98 12.79
CA VAL A 155 4.86 5.39 11.69
C VAL A 155 5.47 4.04 11.25
N ASP A 156 4.64 3.04 10.99
CA ASP A 156 5.09 1.70 10.63
C ASP A 156 5.40 1.57 9.13
N VAL A 157 4.60 2.23 8.29
CA VAL A 157 4.68 2.11 6.82
C VAL A 157 4.60 3.46 6.13
N LEU A 158 5.46 3.70 5.14
CA LEU A 158 5.34 4.82 4.22
C LEU A 158 4.64 4.40 2.93
N ALA A 159 3.60 5.15 2.56
CA ALA A 159 3.00 5.12 1.23
C ALA A 159 2.96 6.55 0.73
N HIS A 160 3.85 6.99 -0.15
CA HIS A 160 4.74 6.22 -1.03
C HIS A 160 6.19 6.13 -0.51
N THR A 161 7.08 5.51 -1.29
CA THR A 161 8.52 5.75 -1.18
C THR A 161 8.78 7.26 -1.12
N PRO A 162 9.58 7.78 -0.18
CA PRO A 162 9.89 9.21 -0.10
C PRO A 162 10.43 9.78 -1.42
N PHE A 163 9.81 10.85 -1.92
CA PHE A 163 10.13 11.41 -3.24
C PHE A 163 10.38 12.93 -3.24
N SER A 164 9.95 13.64 -2.19
CA SER A 164 10.07 15.10 -2.11
C SER A 164 11.49 15.61 -1.86
N GLU A 165 12.37 14.75 -1.36
CA GLU A 165 13.78 15.05 -1.15
C GLU A 165 14.63 13.77 -1.25
N ARG A 166 15.93 13.93 -1.52
CA ARG A 166 16.87 12.83 -1.34
C ARG A 166 17.18 12.71 0.15
N LEU A 167 16.77 11.61 0.77
CA LEU A 167 17.04 11.38 2.19
C LEU A 167 18.54 11.15 2.42
N VAL A 168 19.07 11.59 3.56
CA VAL A 168 20.45 11.31 3.96
C VAL A 168 20.63 9.82 4.28
N ASP A 169 21.83 9.27 4.05
CA ASP A 169 22.06 7.83 4.11
C ASP A 169 21.82 7.27 5.53
N GLU A 170 22.19 8.02 6.57
CA GLU A 170 21.99 7.62 7.98
C GLU A 170 20.51 7.48 8.33
N LEU A 171 19.66 8.33 7.75
CA LEU A 171 18.22 8.23 7.95
C LEU A 171 17.63 7.03 7.21
N VAL A 172 18.10 6.78 5.99
CA VAL A 172 17.65 5.63 5.19
C VAL A 172 18.01 4.32 5.88
N ASP A 173 19.22 4.19 6.42
CA ASP A 173 19.66 3.05 7.22
C ASP A 173 18.78 2.86 8.48
N ALA A 174 18.54 3.94 9.22
CA ALA A 174 17.68 3.89 10.41
C ALA A 174 16.24 3.49 10.10
N MET A 175 15.68 3.98 8.99
CA MET A 175 14.35 3.61 8.49
C MET A 175 14.31 2.16 8.01
N ALA A 176 15.36 1.67 7.35
CA ALA A 176 15.44 0.28 6.86
C ALA A 176 15.29 -0.75 7.98
N GLY A 177 15.81 -0.45 9.18
CA GLY A 177 15.67 -1.32 10.35
C GLY A 177 14.32 -1.26 11.07
N GLN A 178 13.44 -0.30 10.74
CA GLN A 178 12.27 0.02 11.57
C GLN A 178 10.95 0.22 10.81
N MET A 179 11.00 0.52 9.52
CA MET A 179 9.82 0.81 8.70
C MET A 179 9.69 -0.17 7.54
N THR A 180 8.47 -0.25 7.00
CA THR A 180 8.21 -0.83 5.68
C THR A 180 7.93 0.29 4.69
N TRP A 181 8.46 0.23 3.48
CA TRP A 181 8.12 1.17 2.41
C TRP A 181 7.28 0.47 1.34
N ILE A 182 6.16 1.09 0.97
CA ILE A 182 5.42 0.68 -0.22
C ILE A 182 6.04 1.41 -1.40
N SER A 183 6.51 0.63 -2.36
CA SER A 183 7.28 1.08 -3.53
C SER A 183 6.63 2.24 -4.28
N THR A 184 5.50 1.98 -4.94
CA THR A 184 4.66 2.98 -5.62
C THR A 184 5.46 4.01 -6.41
N LEU A 185 6.36 3.55 -7.27
CA LEU A 185 7.25 4.41 -8.05
C LEU A 185 6.56 4.96 -9.32
N ASP A 186 5.76 4.14 -10.00
CA ASP A 186 5.16 4.44 -11.31
C ASP A 186 4.19 5.64 -11.30
N ILE A 187 3.67 6.03 -10.13
CA ILE A 187 2.83 7.23 -9.99
C ILE A 187 3.55 8.52 -10.43
N HIS A 188 4.89 8.51 -10.40
CA HIS A 188 5.72 9.63 -10.79
C HIS A 188 5.98 9.65 -12.31
N GLY A 189 4.90 9.77 -13.08
CA GLY A 189 4.95 9.98 -14.54
C GLY A 189 4.35 8.86 -15.39
N TRP A 190 3.89 7.75 -14.80
CA TRP A 190 3.13 6.68 -15.46
C TRP A 190 3.73 6.20 -16.80
N GLY A 191 5.00 5.82 -16.77
CA GLY A 191 5.77 5.42 -17.96
C GLY A 191 6.61 6.53 -18.60
N GLU A 192 6.43 7.78 -18.17
CA GLU A 192 7.28 8.94 -18.52
C GLU A 192 7.95 9.50 -17.26
N PRO A 193 9.05 8.89 -16.76
CA PRO A 193 9.63 9.19 -15.46
C PRO A 193 9.95 10.67 -15.22
N THR A 194 9.52 11.19 -14.07
CA THR A 194 9.84 12.56 -13.62
C THR A 194 11.06 12.62 -12.70
N ASP A 195 11.45 13.83 -12.28
CA ASP A 195 12.48 14.01 -11.24
C ASP A 195 12.11 13.33 -9.92
N ASP A 196 10.82 13.29 -9.58
CA ASP A 196 10.32 12.62 -8.38
C ASP A 196 10.46 11.10 -8.50
N PHE A 197 10.25 10.53 -9.70
CA PHE A 197 10.53 9.12 -9.97
C PHE A 197 12.00 8.79 -9.72
N ALA A 198 12.91 9.63 -10.23
CA ALA A 198 14.35 9.43 -10.06
C ALA A 198 14.76 9.52 -8.59
N ARG A 199 14.20 10.48 -7.83
CA ARG A 199 14.44 10.64 -6.40
C ARG A 199 13.92 9.48 -5.58
N ALA A 200 12.67 9.07 -5.81
CA ALA A 200 12.04 7.93 -5.16
C ALA A 200 12.85 6.65 -5.42
N SER A 201 13.24 6.42 -6.68
CA SER A 201 14.05 5.27 -7.08
C SER A 201 15.42 5.25 -6.37
N ASP A 202 16.12 6.39 -6.24
CA ASP A 202 17.39 6.43 -5.48
C ASP A 202 17.19 6.18 -3.98
N ASN A 203 16.15 6.76 -3.37
CA ASN A 203 15.82 6.51 -1.97
C ASN A 203 15.49 5.01 -1.75
N LEU A 204 14.63 4.41 -2.58
CA LEU A 204 14.23 3.00 -2.43
C LEU A 204 15.39 2.05 -2.68
N ARG A 205 16.25 2.31 -3.67
CA ARG A 205 17.47 1.55 -3.91
C ARG A 205 18.35 1.50 -2.66
N ARG A 206 18.58 2.64 -2.03
CA ARG A 206 19.40 2.72 -0.81
C ARG A 206 18.71 2.01 0.36
N PHE A 207 17.43 2.24 0.56
CA PHE A 207 16.64 1.57 1.58
C PHE A 207 16.69 0.03 1.44
N HIS A 208 16.51 -0.48 0.22
CA HIS A 208 16.66 -1.91 -0.09
C HIS A 208 18.08 -2.41 0.16
N ALA A 209 19.12 -1.66 -0.23
CA ALA A 209 20.52 -2.02 0.02
C ALA A 209 20.87 -2.10 1.53
N HIS A 210 20.15 -1.35 2.38
CA HIS A 210 20.23 -1.43 3.84
C HIS A 210 19.35 -2.54 4.44
N GLY A 211 18.76 -3.42 3.62
CA GLY A 211 17.90 -4.52 4.06
C GLY A 211 16.47 -4.08 4.41
N GLY A 212 16.07 -2.87 4.00
CA GLY A 212 14.75 -2.33 4.25
C GLY A 212 13.66 -3.17 3.62
N ARG A 213 12.53 -3.31 4.33
CA ARG A 213 11.40 -4.11 3.87
C ARG A 213 10.56 -3.34 2.85
N VAL A 214 10.50 -3.85 1.63
CA VAL A 214 9.72 -3.26 0.52
C VAL A 214 8.45 -4.08 0.26
N LEU A 215 7.32 -3.41 0.11
CA LEU A 215 6.09 -3.99 -0.42
C LEU A 215 5.78 -3.43 -1.81
N TYR A 216 5.25 -4.29 -2.67
CA TYR A 216 4.68 -3.85 -3.94
C TYR A 216 3.36 -3.12 -3.68
N GLY A 217 3.18 -1.94 -4.27
CA GLY A 217 1.87 -1.28 -4.29
C GLY A 217 1.81 -0.13 -5.28
N THR A 218 0.65 0.13 -5.85
CA THR A 218 0.54 0.93 -7.08
C THR A 218 -0.17 2.27 -6.96
N ASP A 219 -0.87 2.53 -5.85
CA ASP A 219 -1.87 3.60 -5.73
C ASP A 219 -3.06 3.41 -6.69
N LEU A 220 -3.43 2.15 -7.00
CA LEU A 220 -4.48 1.83 -7.96
C LEU A 220 -5.79 2.56 -7.64
N GLY A 221 -6.33 3.25 -8.64
CA GLY A 221 -7.46 4.17 -8.50
C GLY A 221 -7.05 5.63 -8.65
N ASN A 222 -5.76 5.93 -8.52
CA ASN A 222 -5.20 7.25 -8.76
C ASN A 222 -4.29 7.26 -9.99
N GLY A 223 -4.83 7.73 -11.12
CA GLY A 223 -4.11 7.80 -12.41
C GLY A 223 -4.31 6.58 -13.33
N PRO A 224 -3.64 6.54 -14.50
CA PRO A 224 -3.84 5.54 -15.55
C PRO A 224 -3.11 4.21 -15.25
N LEU A 225 -3.59 3.50 -14.24
CA LEU A 225 -3.02 2.25 -13.74
C LEU A 225 -3.83 1.05 -14.25
N PRO A 226 -3.18 -0.08 -14.59
CA PRO A 226 -3.88 -1.29 -15.01
C PRO A 226 -4.60 -1.96 -13.82
N LEU A 227 -5.75 -2.58 -14.07
CA LEU A 227 -6.42 -3.44 -13.08
C LEU A 227 -5.66 -4.78 -12.98
N GLY A 228 -4.76 -4.89 -12.00
CA GLY A 228 -3.91 -6.06 -11.79
C GLY A 228 -2.45 -5.67 -11.51
N LEU A 229 -1.53 -6.57 -11.80
CA LEU A 229 -0.10 -6.27 -11.73
C LEU A 229 0.30 -5.18 -12.72
N ASN A 230 1.04 -4.18 -12.23
CA ASN A 230 1.58 -3.09 -13.02
C ASN A 230 3.02 -3.42 -13.43
N ARG A 231 3.18 -3.73 -14.73
CA ARG A 231 4.48 -4.04 -15.33
C ARG A 231 5.51 -2.93 -15.11
N ARG A 232 5.11 -1.66 -15.19
CA ARG A 232 6.03 -0.51 -15.08
C ARG A 232 6.60 -0.39 -13.67
N GLU A 233 5.77 -0.66 -12.66
CA GLU A 233 6.18 -0.72 -11.25
C GLU A 233 7.16 -1.87 -11.02
N ILE A 234 6.85 -3.07 -11.53
CA ILE A 234 7.72 -4.24 -11.42
C ILE A 234 9.07 -3.99 -12.08
N ASP A 235 9.08 -3.39 -13.27
CA ASP A 235 10.33 -3.02 -13.93
C ASP A 235 11.11 -1.96 -13.13
N ALA A 236 10.42 -1.04 -12.44
CA ALA A 236 11.07 -0.07 -11.57
C ALA A 236 11.76 -0.76 -10.37
N LEU A 237 11.10 -1.74 -9.74
CA LEU A 237 11.68 -2.55 -8.67
C LEU A 237 12.93 -3.31 -9.14
N LEU A 238 12.89 -3.92 -10.34
CA LEU A 238 14.06 -4.58 -10.91
C LEU A 238 15.19 -3.58 -11.21
N ARG A 239 14.87 -2.39 -11.74
CA ARG A 239 15.86 -1.34 -12.05
C ARG A 239 16.55 -0.78 -10.81
N ILE A 240 15.89 -0.73 -9.65
CA ILE A 240 16.57 -0.34 -8.42
C ILE A 240 17.49 -1.43 -7.86
N GLY A 241 17.52 -2.62 -8.46
CA GLY A 241 18.42 -3.71 -8.07
C GLY A 241 17.79 -4.81 -7.24
N MET A 242 16.46 -4.84 -7.07
CA MET A 242 15.80 -6.02 -6.52
C MET A 242 15.89 -7.18 -7.52
N SER A 243 16.23 -8.36 -7.02
CA SER A 243 16.19 -9.59 -7.79
C SER A 243 14.74 -10.03 -8.07
N PRO A 244 14.51 -10.84 -9.11
CA PRO A 244 13.20 -11.44 -9.37
C PRO A 244 12.56 -12.13 -8.15
N ASP A 245 13.35 -12.81 -7.30
CA ASP A 245 12.84 -13.46 -6.09
C ASP A 245 12.43 -12.45 -5.02
N GLU A 246 13.17 -11.36 -4.86
CA GLU A 246 12.80 -10.27 -3.95
C GLU A 246 11.52 -9.56 -4.40
N VAL A 247 11.32 -9.41 -5.71
CA VAL A 247 10.06 -8.87 -6.27
C VAL A 247 8.88 -9.80 -5.97
N LEU A 248 9.03 -11.12 -6.17
CA LEU A 248 8.02 -12.09 -5.75
C LEU A 248 7.79 -12.04 -4.23
N GLY A 249 8.84 -11.82 -3.45
CA GLY A 249 8.77 -11.58 -2.01
C GLY A 249 7.95 -10.34 -1.65
N ALA A 250 8.16 -9.21 -2.33
CA ALA A 250 7.40 -7.97 -2.13
C ALA A 250 5.92 -8.11 -2.52
N LEU A 251 5.61 -8.97 -3.50
CA LEU A 251 4.24 -9.31 -3.91
C LEU A 251 3.53 -10.28 -2.96
N THR A 252 4.26 -11.16 -2.28
CA THR A 252 3.67 -12.25 -1.47
C THR A 252 3.75 -12.00 0.04
N SER A 253 4.58 -11.04 0.45
CA SER A 253 4.79 -10.69 1.86
C SER A 253 3.48 -10.30 2.54
N ALA A 254 3.36 -10.67 3.81
CA ALA A 254 2.28 -10.14 4.64
C ALA A 254 2.41 -8.62 4.77
N PHE A 255 1.29 -7.90 4.78
CA PHE A 255 1.29 -6.53 5.28
C PHE A 255 1.45 -6.55 6.80
N PRO A 256 2.16 -5.59 7.44
CA PRO A 256 2.13 -5.46 8.88
C PRO A 256 0.73 -4.97 9.29
N ALA A 257 -0.22 -5.88 9.54
CA ALA A 257 -1.57 -5.58 10.04
C ALA A 257 -1.95 -6.53 11.17
N ALA A 258 -2.73 -6.05 12.14
CA ALA A 258 -3.31 -6.89 13.17
C ALA A 258 -4.53 -7.64 12.65
N GLY A 259 -4.52 -8.97 12.84
CA GLY A 259 -5.71 -9.80 12.77
C GLY A 259 -6.24 -10.08 11.35
N SER A 260 -6.52 -11.35 11.09
CA SER A 260 -7.37 -11.89 10.01
C SER A 260 -6.90 -11.80 8.54
N ALA A 261 -6.12 -10.82 8.09
CA ALA A 261 -5.67 -10.78 6.68
C ALA A 261 -4.49 -11.74 6.35
N SER A 262 -3.98 -12.45 7.37
CA SER A 262 -2.90 -13.43 7.25
C SER A 262 -3.39 -14.87 7.03
N ALA A 263 -4.67 -15.16 7.25
CA ALA A 263 -5.20 -16.51 7.03
C ALA A 263 -5.73 -16.60 5.60
N ASN A 264 -5.36 -17.64 4.86
CA ASN A 264 -5.96 -17.97 3.56
C ASN A 264 -7.42 -18.36 3.74
N ALA A 265 -8.30 -17.42 4.12
CA ALA A 265 -9.69 -17.72 4.43
C ALA A 265 -10.43 -18.37 3.25
N HIS A 266 -9.92 -18.20 2.02
CA HIS A 266 -10.56 -18.63 0.78
C HIS A 266 -9.79 -19.70 -0.02
N GLY A 267 -8.62 -20.16 0.45
CA GLY A 267 -7.85 -21.17 -0.28
C GLY A 267 -7.29 -20.69 -1.63
N THR A 268 -7.14 -19.38 -1.82
CA THR A 268 -6.67 -18.77 -3.08
C THR A 268 -5.15 -18.88 -3.21
N VAL A 269 -4.63 -18.99 -4.42
CA VAL A 269 -3.19 -18.97 -4.75
C VAL A 269 -2.94 -18.12 -6.00
N SER A 270 -1.71 -17.62 -6.17
CA SER A 270 -1.29 -17.02 -7.44
C SER A 270 -0.65 -18.09 -8.31
N VAL A 271 -1.16 -18.25 -9.53
CA VAL A 271 -0.62 -19.16 -10.55
C VAL A 271 -0.05 -18.36 -11.69
N ILE A 272 1.19 -18.65 -12.06
CA ILE A 272 1.86 -18.06 -13.22
C ILE A 272 2.12 -19.16 -14.24
N PRO A 273 1.46 -19.14 -15.41
CA PRO A 273 1.65 -20.16 -16.43
C PRO A 273 3.04 -20.08 -17.07
N GLY A 274 3.48 -21.22 -17.63
CA GLY A 274 4.71 -21.30 -18.40
C GLY A 274 5.98 -21.40 -17.56
N GLU A 275 7.11 -21.53 -18.24
CA GLU A 275 8.42 -21.59 -17.60
C GLU A 275 8.90 -20.20 -17.20
N ARG A 276 9.51 -20.11 -16.01
CA ARG A 276 10.05 -18.86 -15.49
C ARG A 276 11.24 -18.39 -16.35
N PRO A 277 11.21 -17.17 -16.92
CA PRO A 277 12.33 -16.62 -17.66
C PRO A 277 13.55 -16.37 -16.77
N THR A 278 14.73 -16.40 -17.38
CA THR A 278 16.01 -16.15 -16.69
C THR A 278 16.46 -14.69 -16.78
N ASP A 279 15.94 -13.93 -17.74
CA ASP A 279 16.23 -12.50 -17.90
C ASP A 279 15.19 -11.62 -17.19
N PRO A 280 15.56 -10.43 -16.68
CA PRO A 280 14.63 -9.56 -15.94
C PRO A 280 13.44 -9.06 -16.77
N ALA A 281 13.65 -8.80 -18.07
CA ALA A 281 12.59 -8.28 -18.92
C ALA A 281 11.52 -9.34 -19.17
N GLY A 282 11.92 -10.58 -19.46
CA GLY A 282 11.03 -11.73 -19.52
C GLY A 282 10.36 -12.01 -18.19
N PHE A 283 11.08 -11.92 -17.06
CA PHE A 283 10.51 -12.18 -15.73
C PHE A 283 9.29 -11.30 -15.43
N ALA A 284 9.38 -10.00 -15.69
CA ALA A 284 8.27 -9.11 -15.39
C ALA A 284 7.08 -9.28 -16.36
N GLU A 285 7.26 -9.93 -17.52
CA GLU A 285 6.18 -10.17 -18.51
C GLU A 285 5.44 -11.40 -18.06
N TRP A 286 6.23 -12.43 -17.76
CA TRP A 286 5.79 -13.66 -17.15
C TRP A 286 5.00 -13.43 -15.87
N VAL A 287 5.51 -12.66 -14.89
CA VAL A 287 4.78 -12.43 -13.63
C VAL A 287 3.45 -11.70 -13.86
N CYS A 288 3.36 -10.78 -14.82
CA CYS A 288 2.11 -10.10 -15.19
C CYS A 288 1.08 -11.03 -15.84
N THR A 289 1.43 -12.26 -16.21
CA THR A 289 0.47 -13.29 -16.63
C THR A 289 -0.21 -14.02 -15.46
N ALA A 290 0.17 -13.69 -14.21
CA ALA A 290 -0.38 -14.32 -13.03
C ALA A 290 -1.91 -14.23 -12.95
N ARG A 291 -2.53 -15.27 -12.39
CA ARG A 291 -3.96 -15.33 -12.05
C ARG A 291 -4.11 -15.73 -10.60
N ALA A 292 -5.04 -15.09 -9.89
CA ALA A 292 -5.46 -15.55 -8.58
C ALA A 292 -6.57 -16.59 -8.76
N LEU A 293 -6.33 -17.82 -8.30
CA LEU A 293 -7.27 -18.94 -8.43
C LEU A 293 -7.63 -19.49 -7.06
N SER A 294 -8.92 -19.76 -6.84
CA SER A 294 -9.39 -20.56 -5.71
C SER A 294 -8.93 -22.01 -5.84
N ARG A 295 -9.06 -22.78 -4.75
CA ARG A 295 -8.73 -24.22 -4.76
C ARG A 295 -9.50 -25.00 -5.83
N SER A 296 -10.79 -24.75 -6.01
CA SER A 296 -11.61 -25.43 -7.02
C SER A 296 -11.18 -25.06 -8.44
N GLU A 297 -10.88 -23.79 -8.69
CA GLU A 297 -10.39 -23.34 -10.00
C GLU A 297 -9.01 -23.93 -10.32
N LEU A 298 -8.16 -24.11 -9.29
CA LEU A 298 -6.86 -24.75 -9.45
C LEU A 298 -6.98 -26.23 -9.87
N GLU A 299 -7.95 -26.97 -9.31
CA GLU A 299 -8.20 -28.38 -9.68
C GLU A 299 -8.63 -28.53 -11.15
N GLU A 300 -9.32 -27.54 -11.72
CA GLU A 300 -9.69 -27.49 -13.14
C GLU A 300 -8.54 -26.99 -14.05
N TYR A 301 -7.57 -26.28 -13.48
CA TYR A 301 -6.47 -25.64 -14.22
C TYR A 301 -5.26 -26.56 -14.47
N VAL A 302 -5.04 -27.56 -13.61
CA VAL A 302 -3.86 -28.47 -13.63
C VAL A 302 -4.03 -29.60 -14.65
#